data_AF-A0A358XSR0-F1
#
_entry.id   AF-A0A358XSR0-F1
#
_cell.length_a   1.000
_cell.length_b   1.000
_cell.length_c   1.000
_cell.angle_alpha   90.00
_cell.angle_beta   90.00
_cell.angle_gamma   90.00
#
_symmetry.space_group_name_H-M   'P 1'
#
loop_
_entity.id
_entity.type
_entity.pdbx_description
1 polymer ?
#
loop_
_entity_poly.entity_id
_entity_poly.type
_entity_poly.pdbx_seq_one_letter_code
_entity_poly.pdbx_strand_id
1 'polypeptide(L)'
;MKFNWKIRLSASKQLGNILLWGVCLIMVQSCSKELDAPNPLPFEITNITASADKVVINPSKPSEDALTVSWPAFSNSMISYKIILANGEQRDSVAVASGAISKRFTQGELNAILVEKLKMTVNVESKLDITVLGLIPSKTLSTTSKTISIQVVPGPVGAAYASLWVVGDATPNGWNIENPNAS
;
A
#
# COMPACT_ATOMS: atom_id res chain seq x y z
N MET A 1 12.96 -102.51 -11.99
CA MET A 1 12.25 -101.26 -12.33
C MET A 1 11.83 -100.56 -11.05
N LYS A 2 12.35 -99.36 -10.75
CA LYS A 2 11.96 -98.55 -9.59
C LYS A 2 11.38 -97.23 -10.09
N PHE A 3 10.07 -97.04 -9.88
CA PHE A 3 9.34 -95.82 -10.27
C PHE A 3 9.52 -94.77 -9.17
N ASN A 4 10.09 -93.61 -9.51
CA ASN A 4 10.54 -92.61 -8.55
C ASN A 4 9.44 -91.54 -8.36
N TRP A 5 8.82 -91.52 -7.17
CA TRP A 5 7.68 -90.67 -6.77
C TRP A 5 8.05 -89.18 -6.58
N LYS A 6 9.33 -88.79 -6.57
CA LYS A 6 9.76 -87.47 -6.06
C LYS A 6 9.44 -86.24 -6.92
N ILE A 7 8.84 -86.37 -8.11
CA ILE A 7 8.75 -85.26 -9.06
C ILE A 7 7.46 -84.42 -8.92
N ARG A 8 6.39 -84.92 -8.29
CA ARG A 8 5.09 -84.23 -8.28
C ARG A 8 4.85 -83.20 -7.16
N LEU A 9 5.72 -83.08 -6.15
CA LEU A 9 5.47 -82.21 -4.99
C LEU A 9 6.15 -80.82 -5.05
N SER A 10 7.01 -80.55 -6.04
CA SER A 10 7.74 -79.27 -6.13
C SER A 10 7.00 -78.19 -6.93
N ALA A 11 6.03 -78.55 -7.78
CA ALA A 11 5.38 -77.60 -8.69
C ALA A 11 4.25 -76.79 -8.05
N SER A 12 3.56 -77.31 -7.04
CA SER A 12 2.42 -76.64 -6.41
C SER A 12 2.81 -75.52 -5.43
N LYS A 13 3.98 -75.61 -4.80
CA LYS A 13 4.51 -74.56 -3.90
C LYS A 13 5.11 -73.36 -4.64
N GLN A 14 5.57 -73.55 -5.87
CA GLN A 14 6.16 -72.48 -6.70
C GLN A 14 5.08 -71.65 -7.41
N LEU A 15 3.90 -72.24 -7.71
CA LEU A 15 2.79 -71.53 -8.35
C LEU A 15 2.06 -70.54 -7.42
N GLY A 16 1.96 -70.84 -6.12
CA GLY A 16 1.31 -69.94 -5.15
C GLY A 16 2.12 -68.66 -4.87
N ASN A 17 3.46 -68.76 -4.88
CA ASN A 17 4.34 -67.63 -4.57
C ASN A 17 4.53 -66.67 -5.75
N ILE A 18 4.37 -67.18 -6.98
CA ILE A 18 4.41 -66.36 -8.20
C ILE A 18 3.09 -65.60 -8.40
N LEU A 19 1.95 -66.17 -7.98
CA LEU A 19 0.67 -65.47 -8.03
C LEU A 19 0.54 -64.37 -6.96
N LEU A 20 1.20 -64.51 -5.81
CA LEU A 20 1.21 -63.50 -4.74
C LEU A 20 2.16 -62.32 -5.02
N TRP A 21 3.17 -62.50 -5.87
CA TRP A 21 4.11 -61.44 -6.29
C TRP A 21 3.64 -60.69 -7.54
N GLY A 22 2.77 -61.26 -8.37
CA GLY A 22 2.25 -60.61 -9.59
C GLY A 22 1.12 -59.60 -9.36
N VAL A 23 0.38 -59.70 -8.26
CA VAL A 23 -0.82 -58.88 -8.00
C VAL A 23 -0.49 -57.52 -7.33
N CYS A 24 0.70 -57.37 -6.73
CA CYS A 24 1.10 -56.11 -6.09
C CYS A 24 1.61 -55.04 -7.08
N LEU A 25 1.86 -55.40 -8.34
CA LEU A 25 2.55 -54.54 -9.31
C LEU A 25 1.64 -53.73 -10.25
N ILE A 26 0.31 -53.83 -10.12
CA ILE A 26 -0.64 -53.20 -11.08
C ILE A 26 -1.36 -51.96 -10.50
N MET A 27 -1.10 -51.55 -9.25
CA MET A 27 -1.83 -50.45 -8.59
C MET A 27 -1.11 -49.09 -8.57
N VAL A 28 -0.15 -48.82 -9.46
CA VAL A 28 0.63 -47.57 -9.41
C VAL A 28 0.77 -46.87 -10.77
N GLN A 29 -0.34 -46.66 -11.48
CA GLN A 29 -0.41 -45.64 -12.54
C GLN A 29 -1.67 -44.77 -12.44
N SER A 30 -2.07 -44.39 -11.22
CA SER A 30 -2.82 -43.15 -11.06
C SER A 30 -1.84 -41.99 -11.28
N CYS A 31 -1.62 -41.64 -12.53
CA CYS A 31 -0.97 -40.39 -12.91
C CYS A 31 -1.97 -39.26 -12.60
N SER A 32 -2.05 -38.83 -11.35
CA SER A 32 -2.67 -37.56 -11.02
C SER A 32 -1.82 -36.50 -11.69
N LYS A 33 -2.30 -35.96 -12.82
CA LYS A 33 -1.75 -34.71 -13.32
C LYS A 33 -2.03 -33.67 -12.24
N GLU A 34 -1.01 -33.42 -11.43
CA GLU A 34 -0.98 -32.33 -10.49
C GLU A 34 -1.01 -31.06 -11.35
N LEU A 35 -2.21 -30.48 -11.47
CA LEU A 35 -2.39 -29.20 -12.11
C LEU A 35 -1.84 -28.17 -11.14
N ASP A 36 -0.57 -27.79 -11.33
CA ASP A 36 -0.01 -26.66 -10.62
C ASP A 36 -0.93 -25.46 -10.83
N ALA A 37 -1.54 -25.02 -9.74
CA ALA A 37 -2.30 -23.78 -9.76
C ALA A 37 -1.36 -22.66 -10.22
N PRO A 38 -1.77 -21.78 -11.15
CA PRO A 38 -0.96 -20.65 -11.54
C PRO A 38 -0.52 -19.90 -10.29
N ASN A 39 0.78 -19.61 -10.19
CA ASN A 39 1.30 -18.85 -9.06
C ASN A 39 0.53 -17.52 -8.97
N PRO A 40 -0.09 -17.19 -7.82
CA PRO A 40 -0.86 -15.96 -7.71
C PRO A 40 0.04 -14.76 -8.04
N LEU A 41 -0.53 -13.77 -8.73
CA LEU A 41 0.18 -12.52 -9.01
C LEU A 41 0.75 -11.97 -7.68
N PRO A 42 2.03 -11.57 -7.65
CA PRO A 42 2.64 -11.07 -6.44
C PRO A 42 1.90 -9.81 -5.96
N PHE A 43 1.81 -9.64 -4.64
CA PHE A 43 1.20 -8.45 -4.06
C PHE A 43 2.15 -7.27 -4.23
N GLU A 44 1.94 -6.49 -5.30
CA GLU A 44 2.81 -5.37 -5.68
C GLU A 44 1.99 -4.12 -6.02
N ILE A 45 2.57 -2.96 -5.75
CA ILE A 45 2.05 -1.66 -6.18
C ILE A 45 3.05 -1.06 -7.17
N THR A 46 2.64 -0.92 -8.42
CA THR A 46 3.49 -0.40 -9.50
C THR A 46 2.94 0.92 -10.04
N ASN A 47 3.71 1.61 -10.89
CA ASN A 47 3.24 2.76 -11.68
C ASN A 47 2.60 3.88 -10.86
N ILE A 48 3.15 4.18 -9.67
CA ILE A 48 2.72 5.33 -8.90
C ILE A 48 3.03 6.62 -9.65
N THR A 49 2.16 7.62 -9.52
CA THR A 49 2.29 8.91 -10.19
C THR A 49 1.93 10.05 -9.25
N ALA A 50 2.54 11.21 -9.50
CA ALA A 50 2.20 12.48 -8.88
C ALA A 50 1.63 13.42 -9.95
N SER A 51 0.69 14.29 -9.59
CA SER A 51 0.10 15.25 -10.53
C SER A 51 1.04 16.38 -10.96
N ALA A 52 2.16 16.56 -10.27
CA ALA A 52 3.17 17.58 -10.57
C ALA A 52 4.56 17.13 -10.09
N ASP A 53 5.59 17.50 -10.83
CA ASP A 53 7.00 17.27 -10.45
C ASP A 53 7.52 18.34 -9.49
N LYS A 54 6.81 19.48 -9.40
CA LYS A 54 7.10 20.57 -8.47
C LYS A 54 5.81 21.17 -7.92
N VAL A 55 5.75 21.38 -6.60
CA VAL A 55 4.63 22.04 -5.92
C VAL A 55 5.14 23.23 -5.11
N VAL A 56 4.61 24.42 -5.39
CA VAL A 56 4.84 25.62 -4.59
C VAL A 56 3.57 25.90 -3.79
N ILE A 57 3.68 25.92 -2.46
CA ILE A 57 2.51 26.10 -1.61
C ILE A 57 1.96 27.53 -1.73
N ASN A 58 0.65 27.63 -1.95
CA ASN A 58 -0.08 28.89 -1.87
C ASN A 58 -0.87 28.98 -0.55
N PRO A 59 -0.34 29.66 0.49
CA PRO A 59 -0.98 29.75 1.80
C PRO A 59 -2.28 30.58 1.78
N SER A 60 -2.50 31.43 0.78
CA SER A 60 -3.73 32.21 0.63
C SER A 60 -4.92 31.36 0.16
N LYS A 61 -4.67 30.11 -0.27
CA LYS A 61 -5.69 29.23 -0.84
C LYS A 61 -5.61 27.81 -0.25
N PRO A 62 -5.74 27.65 1.08
CA PRO A 62 -5.44 26.40 1.78
C PRO A 62 -6.35 25.22 1.38
N SER A 63 -7.52 25.49 0.82
CA SER A 63 -8.49 24.48 0.39
C SER A 63 -8.37 24.10 -1.09
N GLU A 64 -7.57 24.82 -1.89
CA GLU A 64 -7.32 24.43 -3.28
C GLU A 64 -6.40 23.20 -3.33
N ASP A 65 -6.45 22.48 -4.46
CA ASP A 65 -5.65 21.30 -4.67
C ASP A 65 -4.16 21.68 -4.83
N ALA A 66 -3.28 20.86 -4.26
CA ALA A 66 -1.82 21.04 -4.35
C ALA A 66 -1.13 19.86 -5.04
N LEU A 67 -1.52 18.65 -4.66
CA LEU A 67 -0.90 17.43 -5.15
C LEU A 67 -1.91 16.30 -5.16
N THR A 68 -1.95 15.53 -6.24
CA THR A 68 -2.66 14.24 -6.27
C THR A 68 -1.66 13.13 -6.53
N VAL A 69 -1.67 12.11 -5.68
CA VAL A 69 -0.89 10.88 -5.85
C VAL A 69 -1.85 9.78 -6.27
N SER A 70 -1.52 9.05 -7.34
CA SER A 70 -2.37 7.99 -7.90
C SER A 70 -1.59 6.71 -8.17
N TRP A 71 -2.26 5.58 -8.04
CA TRP A 71 -1.70 4.24 -8.31
C TRP A 71 -2.77 3.33 -8.94
N PRO A 72 -2.37 2.23 -9.60
CA PRO A 72 -3.31 1.25 -10.13
C PRO A 72 -4.09 0.53 -9.03
N ALA A 73 -5.32 0.13 -9.33
CA ALA A 73 -6.12 -0.71 -8.46
C ALA A 73 -5.49 -2.11 -8.32
N PHE A 74 -5.35 -2.58 -7.08
CA PHE A 74 -5.06 -3.99 -6.82
C PHE A 74 -6.38 -4.76 -6.63
N SER A 75 -6.48 -5.95 -7.20
CA SER A 75 -7.70 -6.77 -7.18
C SER A 75 -7.92 -7.44 -5.82
N ASN A 76 -8.25 -6.62 -4.81
CA ASN A 76 -8.62 -7.07 -3.46
C ASN A 76 -9.47 -6.00 -2.76
N SER A 77 -10.67 -6.35 -2.29
CA SER A 77 -11.57 -5.40 -1.61
C SER A 77 -11.19 -5.08 -0.17
N MET A 78 -10.28 -5.86 0.44
CA MET A 78 -9.79 -5.67 1.81
C MET A 78 -8.48 -4.88 1.87
N ILE A 79 -7.97 -4.42 0.73
CA ILE A 79 -6.76 -3.62 0.71
C ILE A 79 -7.03 -2.20 1.23
N SER A 80 -6.12 -1.71 2.06
CA SER A 80 -6.05 -0.32 2.49
C SER A 80 -4.69 0.26 2.11
N TYR A 81 -4.65 1.57 1.88
CA TYR A 81 -3.43 2.25 1.48
C TYR A 81 -3.04 3.33 2.50
N LYS A 82 -1.73 3.52 2.64
CA LYS A 82 -1.14 4.71 3.25
C LYS A 82 -0.15 5.33 2.26
N ILE A 83 -0.09 6.65 2.23
CA ILE A 83 0.97 7.37 1.54
C ILE A 83 2.01 7.77 2.56
N ILE A 84 3.25 7.34 2.34
CA ILE A 84 4.40 7.74 3.12
C ILE A 84 5.05 8.91 2.38
N LEU A 85 5.16 10.04 3.08
CA LEU A 85 5.86 11.23 2.63
C LEU A 85 7.15 11.36 3.44
N ALA A 86 8.26 11.62 2.77
CA ALA A 86 9.58 11.64 3.40
C ALA A 86 10.47 12.77 2.89
N ASN A 87 11.28 13.33 3.79
CA ASN A 87 12.38 14.21 3.45
C ASN A 87 13.60 13.81 4.30
N GLY A 88 14.57 13.15 3.68
CA GLY A 88 15.71 12.56 4.38
C GLY A 88 15.25 11.50 5.40
N GLU A 89 15.56 11.73 6.68
CA GLU A 89 15.17 10.86 7.78
C GLU A 89 13.74 11.07 8.26
N GLN A 90 13.18 12.27 8.04
CA GLN A 90 11.83 12.62 8.48
C GLN A 90 10.82 11.94 7.58
N ARG A 91 9.81 11.31 8.19
CA ARG A 91 8.73 10.63 7.48
C ARG A 91 7.41 10.82 8.20
N ASP A 92 6.34 10.92 7.41
CA ASP A 92 4.97 10.87 7.90
C ASP A 92 4.13 9.95 7.02
N SER A 93 3.03 9.43 7.56
CA SER A 93 2.13 8.55 6.82
C SER A 93 0.70 9.05 6.87
N VAL A 94 0.08 9.17 5.71
CA VAL A 94 -1.30 9.62 5.54
C VAL A 94 -2.17 8.45 5.12
N ALA A 95 -3.22 8.19 5.90
CA ALA A 95 -4.20 7.17 5.54
C ALA A 95 -5.01 7.58 4.30
N VAL A 96 -5.31 6.61 3.46
CA VAL A 96 -6.15 6.80 2.27
C VAL A 96 -7.52 6.20 2.55
N ALA A 97 -8.58 6.83 2.01
CA ALA A 97 -9.93 6.30 2.10
C ALA A 97 -10.00 4.87 1.52
N SER A 98 -10.82 4.02 2.15
CA SER A 98 -10.98 2.63 1.70
C SER A 98 -11.43 2.56 0.24
N GLY A 99 -10.82 1.67 -0.55
CA GLY A 99 -11.12 1.51 -1.98
C GLY A 99 -10.61 2.62 -2.90
N ALA A 100 -10.07 3.72 -2.38
CA ALA A 100 -9.50 4.78 -3.21
C ALA A 100 -8.13 4.37 -3.77
N ILE A 101 -7.89 4.74 -5.03
CA ILE A 101 -6.64 4.51 -5.78
C ILE A 101 -5.87 5.82 -6.04
N SER A 102 -6.32 6.88 -5.37
CA SER A 102 -5.71 8.20 -5.43
C SER A 102 -5.97 8.94 -4.13
N LYS A 103 -5.05 9.80 -3.73
CA LYS A 103 -5.23 10.76 -2.65
C LYS A 103 -4.87 12.15 -3.15
N ARG A 104 -5.80 13.08 -2.91
CA ARG A 104 -5.61 14.49 -3.14
C ARG A 104 -5.23 15.17 -1.83
N PHE A 105 -4.23 16.02 -1.91
CA PHE A 105 -3.77 16.90 -0.84
C PHE A 105 -4.12 18.33 -1.21
N THR A 106 -4.76 19.04 -0.29
CA THR A 106 -4.95 20.49 -0.44
C THR A 106 -3.65 21.23 -0.10
N GLN A 107 -3.58 22.51 -0.48
CA GLN A 107 -2.46 23.39 -0.15
C GLN A 107 -2.18 23.40 1.36
N GLY A 108 -3.23 23.52 2.19
CA GLY A 108 -3.11 23.53 3.64
C GLY A 108 -2.69 22.17 4.22
N GLU A 109 -3.32 21.08 3.76
CA GLU A 109 -3.01 19.71 4.23
C GLU A 109 -1.56 19.35 3.93
N LEU A 110 -1.12 19.56 2.68
CA LEU A 110 0.26 19.27 2.30
C LEU A 110 1.23 20.14 3.09
N ASN A 111 0.99 21.45 3.17
CA ASN A 111 1.91 22.36 3.85
C ASN A 111 2.10 22.01 5.34
N ALA A 112 1.02 21.65 6.04
CA ALA A 112 1.10 21.21 7.43
C ALA A 112 2.01 19.98 7.57
N ILE A 113 1.92 19.00 6.68
CA ILE A 113 2.81 17.84 6.69
C ILE A 113 4.26 18.26 6.42
N LEU A 114 4.51 19.07 5.38
CA LEU A 114 5.86 19.49 5.00
C LEU A 114 6.58 20.21 6.15
N VAL A 115 5.92 21.17 6.80
CA VAL A 115 6.55 22.00 7.83
C VAL A 115 6.49 21.32 9.20
N GLU A 116 5.33 20.83 9.62
CA GLU A 116 5.15 20.35 11.00
C GLU A 116 5.68 18.94 11.21
N LYS A 117 5.55 18.06 10.20
CA LYS A 117 5.94 16.64 10.30
C LYS A 117 7.29 16.37 9.69
N LEU A 118 7.53 16.89 8.48
CA LEU A 118 8.80 16.69 7.77
C LEU A 118 9.87 17.73 8.12
N LYS A 119 9.52 18.71 8.98
CA LYS A 119 10.44 19.75 9.49
C LYS A 119 11.16 20.53 8.39
N MET A 120 10.48 20.73 7.26
CA MET A 120 11.02 21.44 6.10
C MET A 120 11.03 22.95 6.36
N THR A 121 12.06 23.62 5.86
CA THR A 121 12.18 25.08 5.95
C THR A 121 11.24 25.74 4.96
N VAL A 122 10.47 26.73 5.42
CA VAL A 122 9.55 27.51 4.57
C VAL A 122 10.32 28.31 3.51
N ASN A 123 9.70 28.48 2.34
CA ASN A 123 10.25 29.20 1.19
C ASN A 123 11.57 28.63 0.63
N VAL A 124 11.96 27.42 1.05
CA VAL A 124 13.14 26.72 0.54
C VAL A 124 12.68 25.54 -0.29
N GLU A 125 13.19 25.44 -1.51
CA GLU A 125 12.94 24.29 -2.36
C GLU A 125 13.65 23.05 -1.80
N SER A 126 12.91 21.95 -1.69
CA SER A 126 13.41 20.72 -1.09
C SER A 126 12.76 19.50 -1.74
N LYS A 127 13.44 18.36 -1.65
CA LYS A 127 12.98 17.10 -2.23
C LYS A 127 11.93 16.45 -1.32
N LEU A 128 10.85 15.96 -1.91
CA LEU A 128 9.83 15.17 -1.24
C LEU A 128 9.80 13.78 -1.88
N ASP A 129 10.06 12.75 -1.08
CA ASP A 129 9.93 11.36 -1.45
C ASP A 129 8.53 10.83 -1.11
N ILE A 130 7.91 10.15 -2.06
CA ILE A 130 6.54 9.64 -1.97
C ILE A 130 6.55 8.13 -2.22
N THR A 131 5.97 7.38 -1.29
CA THR A 131 5.80 5.92 -1.38
C THR A 131 4.38 5.53 -1.01
N VAL A 132 3.79 4.57 -1.72
CA VAL A 132 2.48 4.00 -1.37
C VAL A 132 2.69 2.66 -0.68
N LEU A 133 2.12 2.50 0.51
CA LEU A 133 2.08 1.27 1.29
C LEU A 133 0.69 0.64 1.16
N GLY A 134 0.61 -0.56 0.58
CA GLY A 134 -0.60 -1.39 0.56
C GLY A 134 -0.60 -2.36 1.72
N LEU A 135 -1.76 -2.54 2.35
CA LEU A 135 -1.96 -3.39 3.51
C LEU A 135 -3.21 -4.24 3.32
N ILE A 136 -3.09 -5.55 3.53
CA ILE A 136 -4.21 -6.50 3.60
C ILE A 136 -4.17 -7.12 5.01
N PRO A 137 -4.83 -6.49 6.00
CA PRO A 137 -4.71 -6.89 7.40
C PRO A 137 -5.17 -8.33 7.66
N SER A 138 -6.20 -8.81 6.96
CA SER A 138 -6.75 -10.16 7.12
C SER A 138 -5.78 -11.28 6.73
N LYS A 139 -4.75 -10.95 5.93
CA LYS A 139 -3.70 -11.90 5.51
C LYS A 139 -2.33 -11.54 6.07
N THR A 140 -2.22 -10.48 6.88
CA THR A 140 -0.95 -9.93 7.37
C THR A 140 0.03 -9.63 6.23
N LEU A 141 -0.49 -9.22 5.07
CA LEU A 141 0.32 -8.89 3.90
C LEU A 141 0.48 -7.38 3.79
N SER A 142 1.69 -6.94 3.47
CA SER A 142 2.00 -5.56 3.13
C SER A 142 2.96 -5.51 1.95
N THR A 143 2.87 -4.44 1.17
CA THR A 143 3.78 -4.17 0.07
C THR A 143 3.97 -2.67 -0.10
N THR A 144 5.16 -2.27 -0.52
CA THR A 144 5.48 -0.87 -0.79
C THR A 144 5.77 -0.68 -2.27
N SER A 145 5.29 0.41 -2.83
CA SER A 145 5.69 0.83 -4.16
C SER A 145 7.17 1.22 -4.22
N LYS A 146 7.67 1.42 -5.44
CA LYS A 146 8.87 2.24 -5.65
C LYS A 146 8.62 3.66 -5.14
N THR A 147 9.69 4.34 -4.73
CA THR A 147 9.64 5.75 -4.35
C THR A 147 9.72 6.64 -5.59
N ILE A 148 8.86 7.65 -5.66
CA ILE A 148 9.01 8.77 -6.60
C ILE A 148 9.41 10.02 -5.81
N SER A 149 10.18 10.92 -6.44
CA SER A 149 10.62 12.17 -5.84
C SER A 149 10.06 13.35 -6.61
N ILE A 150 9.55 14.36 -5.91
CA ILE A 150 9.15 15.65 -6.48
C ILE A 150 9.82 16.78 -5.70
N GLN A 151 9.81 17.98 -6.28
CA GLN A 151 10.28 19.19 -5.60
C GLN A 151 9.11 19.89 -4.91
N VAL A 152 9.33 20.42 -3.71
CA VAL A 152 8.32 21.21 -3.01
C VAL A 152 8.91 22.48 -2.41
N VAL A 153 8.11 23.53 -2.36
CA VAL A 153 8.43 24.78 -1.65
C VAL A 153 7.35 25.01 -0.60
N PRO A 154 7.61 24.68 0.69
CA PRO A 154 6.63 24.88 1.76
C PRO A 154 6.35 26.37 1.97
N GLY A 155 5.11 26.69 2.32
CA GLY A 155 4.67 28.06 2.62
C GLY A 155 4.67 28.33 4.13
N PRO A 156 4.61 29.61 4.55
CA PRO A 156 4.43 29.97 5.96
C PRO A 156 3.25 29.23 6.61
N VAL A 157 3.46 28.74 7.84
CA VAL A 157 2.40 28.13 8.67
C VAL A 157 1.87 29.19 9.62
N GLY A 158 0.56 29.38 9.61
CA GLY A 158 -0.11 30.43 10.35
C GLY A 158 -1.46 30.72 9.72
N ALA A 159 -2.41 31.20 10.51
CA ALA A 159 -3.76 31.36 10.02
C ALA A 159 -3.81 32.32 8.82
N ALA A 160 -4.47 31.88 7.75
CA ALA A 160 -4.87 32.72 6.62
C ALA A 160 -6.02 33.67 7.01
N TYR A 161 -6.06 34.16 8.27
CA TYR A 161 -6.87 35.32 8.60
C TYR A 161 -5.94 36.51 8.37
N ALA A 162 -6.19 37.27 7.30
CA ALA A 162 -5.44 38.50 7.01
C ALA A 162 -5.48 39.51 8.18
N SER A 163 -6.45 39.36 9.09
CA SER A 163 -6.58 40.12 10.33
C SER A 163 -7.48 39.34 11.30
N LEU A 164 -7.08 39.28 12.58
CA LEU A 164 -7.97 38.88 13.67
C LEU A 164 -8.58 40.15 14.25
N TRP A 165 -9.91 40.24 14.25
CA TRP A 165 -10.63 41.39 14.78
C TRP A 165 -11.38 40.97 16.04
N VAL A 166 -11.28 41.79 17.09
CA VAL A 166 -12.11 41.63 18.29
C VAL A 166 -13.20 42.69 18.23
N VAL A 167 -14.46 42.25 18.25
CA VAL A 167 -15.65 43.11 18.34
C VAL A 167 -16.44 42.75 19.60
N GLY A 168 -17.05 43.75 20.21
CA GLY A 168 -17.84 43.58 21.42
C GLY A 168 -17.95 44.87 22.24
N ASP A 169 -18.83 44.86 23.24
CA ASP A 169 -19.13 46.05 24.06
C ASP A 169 -17.91 46.62 24.79
N ALA A 170 -16.86 45.82 24.97
CA ALA A 170 -15.59 46.22 25.59
C ALA A 170 -14.58 46.84 24.61
N THR A 171 -14.92 46.98 23.32
CA THR A 171 -14.03 47.54 22.29
C THR A 171 -14.47 48.96 21.89
N PRO A 172 -13.55 49.89 21.56
CA PRO A 172 -13.90 51.27 21.20
C PRO A 172 -14.96 51.42 20.08
N ASN A 173 -15.07 50.43 19.20
CA ASN A 173 -15.98 50.44 18.04
C ASN A 173 -17.20 49.52 18.25
N GLY A 174 -17.35 48.94 19.44
CA GLY A 174 -18.49 48.09 19.81
C GLY A 174 -18.64 46.86 18.89
N TRP A 175 -19.89 46.58 18.50
CA TRP A 175 -20.26 45.50 17.59
C TRP A 175 -20.20 45.89 16.10
N ASN A 176 -19.51 46.98 15.75
CA ASN A 176 -19.41 47.43 14.36
C ASN A 176 -18.37 46.59 13.57
N ILE A 177 -18.86 45.73 12.67
CA ILE A 177 -18.03 44.85 11.84
C ILE A 177 -17.41 45.54 10.62
N GLU A 178 -17.90 46.74 10.26
CA GLU A 178 -17.39 47.51 9.11
C GLU A 178 -16.20 48.42 9.49
N ASN A 179 -15.99 48.64 10.80
CA ASN A 179 -14.82 49.35 11.33
C ASN A 179 -14.34 48.72 12.64
N PRO A 180 -13.84 47.47 12.62
CA PRO A 180 -13.35 46.80 13.82
C PRO A 180 -12.03 47.43 14.31
N ASN A 181 -11.76 47.33 15.61
CA ASN A 181 -10.46 47.75 16.15
C ASN A 181 -9.41 46.67 15.88
N ALA A 182 -8.30 47.08 15.26
CA ALA A 182 -7.11 46.23 15.18
C ALA A 182 -6.42 46.27 16.55
N SER A 183 -6.14 45.10 17.11
CA SER A 183 -5.26 44.97 18.28
C SER A 183 -3.81 45.17 17.91
#